data_AF-W0DUW3-F1
#
_entry.id   AF-W0DUW3-F1
#
_cell.length_a   1.000
_cell.length_b   1.000
_cell.length_c   1.000
_cell.angle_alpha   90.00
_cell.angle_beta   90.00
_cell.angle_gamma   90.00
#
_symmetry.space_group_name_H-M   'P 1'
#
loop_
_entity.id
_entity.type
_entity.pdbx_description
1 polymer ?
#
loop_
_entity_poly.entity_id
_entity_poly.type
_entity_poly.pdbx_seq_one_letter_code
_entity_poly.pdbx_strand_id
1 'polypeptide(L)'
;MEKTRAPDIAARKIVSSFEVFKFLSDWYEKHEAMPTYAEYATSLTVAKTRQHLTVTYFLDESGLIPLDHERKCEIGNLDCIDRAFNRIPASSPLFKYMDSYHKLIMTKYETGKNTAHTARLSFGTAVNFLALGEYQNKSQPDVELIRQYLWFHTGQRASLWGFITHLRKHHKVELPSLDNKVYELALDRPHESTERTKQKLIALLRSGEFSQEDYIELGLAYFHRVRMPKELNGIRELVSVNEQREVKLYKDIFYLPP
;
A
#
# COMPACT_ATOMS: atom_id res chain seq x y z
N MET A 1 7.26 18.79 -48.36
CA MET A 1 7.44 18.69 -46.90
C MET A 1 7.04 17.28 -46.48
N GLU A 2 8.01 16.39 -46.35
CA GLU A 2 7.79 15.04 -45.82
C GLU A 2 7.34 15.13 -44.37
N LYS A 3 6.18 14.55 -44.06
CA LYS A 3 5.73 14.34 -42.68
C LYS A 3 6.58 13.23 -42.09
N THR A 4 7.60 13.57 -41.31
CA THR A 4 8.33 12.62 -40.47
C THR A 4 7.32 11.93 -39.56
N ARG A 5 6.96 10.68 -39.87
CA ARG A 5 6.10 9.87 -39.01
C ARG A 5 6.81 9.75 -37.67
N ALA A 6 6.15 10.19 -36.61
CA ALA A 6 6.58 9.96 -35.25
C ALA A 6 7.00 8.49 -35.09
N PRO A 7 8.21 8.19 -34.57
CA PRO A 7 8.66 6.82 -34.43
C PRO A 7 7.67 6.03 -33.58
N ASP A 8 7.41 4.80 -34.01
CA ASP A 8 6.60 3.81 -33.32
C ASP A 8 7.05 3.67 -31.85
N ILE A 9 6.15 3.29 -30.95
CA ILE A 9 6.39 3.24 -29.50
C ILE A 9 7.61 2.37 -29.17
N ALA A 10 7.83 1.29 -29.94
CA ALA A 10 9.02 0.44 -29.84
C ALA A 10 10.31 1.17 -30.25
N ALA A 11 10.30 1.91 -31.36
CA ALA A 11 11.45 2.66 -31.84
C ALA A 11 11.87 3.77 -30.86
N ARG A 12 10.90 4.44 -30.20
CA ARG A 12 11.19 5.41 -29.13
C ARG A 12 11.89 4.79 -27.93
N LYS A 13 11.48 3.58 -27.53
CA LYS A 13 12.13 2.84 -26.44
C LYS A 13 13.54 2.40 -26.80
N ILE A 14 13.79 1.93 -28.02
CA ILE A 14 15.13 1.58 -28.50
C ILE A 14 16.05 2.81 -28.51
N VAL A 15 15.59 3.94 -29.04
CA VAL A 15 16.37 5.19 -29.04
C VAL A 15 16.67 5.65 -27.62
N SER A 16 15.72 5.51 -26.69
CA SER A 16 15.93 5.89 -25.29
C SER A 16 17.00 5.04 -24.59
N SER A 17 17.28 3.83 -25.06
CA SER A 17 18.24 2.91 -24.45
C SER A 17 19.50 2.68 -25.30
N PHE A 18 19.69 3.47 -26.36
CA PHE A 18 20.85 3.37 -27.24
C PHE A 18 22.17 3.58 -26.50
N GLU A 19 22.20 4.45 -25.49
CA GLU A 19 23.38 4.67 -24.64
C GLU A 19 23.84 3.38 -23.94
N VAL A 20 22.91 2.53 -23.53
CA VAL A 20 23.21 1.26 -22.85
C VAL A 20 23.84 0.27 -23.83
N PHE A 21 23.29 0.14 -25.04
CA PHE A 21 23.85 -0.76 -26.05
C PHE A 21 25.22 -0.28 -26.55
N LYS A 22 25.41 1.04 -26.69
CA LYS A 22 26.72 1.61 -27.03
C LYS A 22 27.76 1.28 -25.95
N PHE A 23 27.41 1.48 -24.68
CA PHE A 23 28.28 1.10 -23.56
C PHE A 23 28.69 -0.38 -23.61
N LEU A 24 27.75 -1.29 -23.87
CA LEU A 24 28.05 -2.72 -23.95
C LEU A 24 28.98 -3.05 -25.12
N SER A 25 28.80 -2.39 -26.27
CA SER A 25 29.70 -2.52 -27.41
C SER A 25 31.11 -2.05 -27.07
N ASP A 26 31.23 -0.84 -26.53
CA ASP A 26 32.53 -0.25 -26.15
C ASP A 26 33.24 -1.09 -25.08
N TRP A 27 32.48 -1.68 -24.14
CA TRP A 27 33.01 -2.57 -23.12
C TRP A 27 33.56 -3.87 -23.72
N TYR A 28 32.77 -4.50 -24.60
CA TYR A 28 33.13 -5.75 -25.24
C TYR A 28 34.36 -5.60 -26.14
N GLU A 29 34.45 -4.50 -26.90
CA GLU A 29 35.64 -4.18 -27.70
C GLU A 29 36.92 -4.06 -26.87
N LYS A 30 36.80 -3.63 -25.60
CA LYS A 30 37.95 -3.42 -24.72
C LYS A 30 38.34 -4.65 -23.89
N HIS A 31 37.39 -5.49 -23.50
CA HIS A 31 37.62 -6.59 -22.55
C HIS A 31 37.35 -7.98 -23.13
N GLU A 32 36.84 -8.07 -24.37
CA GLU A 32 36.42 -9.32 -25.05
C GLU A 32 35.43 -10.18 -24.25
N ALA A 33 34.75 -9.58 -23.26
CA ALA A 33 33.80 -10.22 -22.37
C ALA A 33 32.67 -9.26 -22.01
N MET A 34 31.49 -9.80 -21.70
CA MET A 34 30.39 -9.00 -21.17
C MET A 34 30.68 -8.53 -19.74
N PRO A 35 30.25 -7.31 -19.35
CA PRO A 35 30.42 -6.84 -17.98
C PRO A 35 29.58 -7.68 -17.02
N THR A 36 30.08 -7.89 -15.81
CA THR A 36 29.26 -8.36 -14.70
C THR A 36 28.18 -7.32 -14.36
N TYR A 37 27.11 -7.73 -13.67
CA TYR A 37 26.08 -6.77 -13.23
C TYR A 37 26.67 -5.64 -12.36
N ALA A 38 27.66 -5.94 -11.52
CA ALA A 38 28.32 -4.94 -10.68
C ALA A 38 29.04 -3.88 -11.53
N GLU A 39 29.77 -4.29 -12.56
CA GLU A 39 30.47 -3.39 -13.49
C GLU A 39 29.48 -2.60 -14.36
N TYR A 40 28.42 -3.25 -14.84
CA TYR A 40 27.33 -2.63 -15.57
C TYR A 40 26.62 -1.55 -14.74
N ALA A 41 26.24 -1.85 -13.49
CA ALA A 41 25.55 -0.91 -12.61
C ALA A 41 26.44 0.26 -12.15
N THR A 42 27.74 0.00 -11.96
CA THR A 42 28.71 1.03 -11.58
C THR A 42 28.97 2.02 -12.72
N SER A 43 29.15 1.50 -13.94
CA SER A 43 29.47 2.31 -15.13
C SER A 43 28.30 3.18 -15.59
N LEU A 44 27.07 2.67 -15.51
CA LEU A 44 25.86 3.42 -15.89
C LEU A 44 25.31 4.26 -14.74
N THR A 45 25.80 4.15 -13.51
CA THR A 45 25.16 4.60 -12.26
C THR A 45 23.76 4.01 -12.03
N VAL A 46 23.47 3.73 -10.74
CA VAL A 46 22.19 3.13 -10.28
C VAL A 46 20.96 3.88 -10.80
N ALA A 47 21.04 5.20 -10.97
CA ALA A 47 19.94 6.03 -11.49
C ALA A 47 19.62 5.74 -12.97
N LYS A 48 20.62 5.62 -13.86
CA LYS A 48 20.36 5.27 -15.27
C LYS A 48 20.03 3.80 -15.44
N THR A 49 20.57 2.90 -14.62
CA THR A 49 20.14 1.49 -14.61
C THR A 49 18.65 1.37 -14.27
N ARG A 50 18.14 2.21 -13.36
CA ARG A 50 16.70 2.30 -13.06
C ARG A 50 15.89 2.89 -14.23
N GLN A 51 16.45 3.88 -14.93
CA GLN A 51 15.83 4.50 -16.10
C GLN A 51 15.69 3.52 -17.29
N HIS A 52 16.61 2.57 -17.43
CA HIS A 52 16.62 1.57 -18.50
C HIS A 52 16.35 0.15 -17.99
N LEU A 53 15.36 0.02 -17.10
CA LEU A 53 14.98 -1.26 -16.48
C LEU A 53 14.66 -2.33 -17.55
N THR A 54 13.94 -1.96 -18.61
CA THR A 54 13.55 -2.88 -19.68
C THR A 54 14.74 -3.50 -20.40
N VAL A 55 15.78 -2.73 -20.70
CA VAL A 55 16.99 -3.26 -21.34
C VAL A 55 17.79 -4.12 -20.37
N THR A 56 17.84 -3.72 -19.11
CA THR A 56 18.49 -4.52 -18.07
C THR A 56 17.81 -5.89 -17.89
N TYR A 57 16.47 -5.96 -17.96
CA TYR A 57 15.73 -7.23 -17.98
C TYR A 57 15.97 -8.03 -19.26
N PHE A 58 15.98 -7.39 -20.42
CA PHE A 58 16.28 -8.07 -21.69
C PHE A 58 17.67 -8.72 -21.70
N LEU A 59 18.69 -8.01 -21.19
CA LEU A 59 20.07 -8.53 -21.11
C LEU A 59 20.19 -9.72 -20.18
N ASP A 60 19.39 -9.73 -19.11
CA ASP A 60 19.30 -10.83 -18.17
C ASP A 60 18.54 -12.03 -18.74
N GLU A 61 17.35 -11.82 -19.33
CA GLU A 61 16.58 -12.88 -20.01
C GLU A 61 17.37 -13.52 -21.16
N SER A 62 18.22 -12.72 -21.82
CA SER A 62 19.13 -13.19 -22.87
C SER A 62 20.40 -13.88 -22.35
N GLY A 63 20.60 -13.93 -21.03
CA GLY A 63 21.78 -14.52 -20.38
C GLY A 63 23.09 -13.75 -20.58
N LEU A 64 23.02 -12.50 -21.09
CA LEU A 64 24.18 -11.68 -21.41
C LEU A 64 24.76 -10.99 -20.16
N ILE A 65 23.89 -10.56 -19.24
CA ILE A 65 24.26 -10.03 -17.93
C ILE A 65 23.32 -10.64 -16.89
N PRO A 66 23.66 -11.80 -16.31
CA PRO A 66 22.79 -12.47 -15.36
C PRO A 66 22.60 -11.62 -14.11
N LEU A 67 21.35 -11.36 -13.76
CA LEU A 67 20.96 -10.71 -12.51
C LEU A 67 20.70 -11.76 -11.45
N ASP A 68 21.24 -11.52 -10.26
CA ASP A 68 20.76 -12.22 -9.07
C ASP A 68 19.41 -11.61 -8.65
N HIS A 69 18.34 -12.09 -9.30
CA HIS A 69 16.97 -11.63 -9.04
C HIS A 69 16.52 -11.90 -7.62
N GLU A 70 16.94 -13.02 -7.04
CA GLU A 70 16.61 -13.37 -5.67
C GLU A 70 17.21 -12.36 -4.71
N ARG A 71 18.50 -12.05 -4.85
CA ARG A 71 19.18 -11.07 -4.01
C ARG A 71 18.67 -9.66 -4.22
N LYS A 72 18.38 -9.26 -5.46
CA LYS A 72 17.78 -7.95 -5.77
C LYS A 72 16.38 -7.81 -5.16
N CYS A 73 15.55 -8.84 -5.26
CA CYS A 73 14.22 -8.86 -4.68
C CYS A 73 14.31 -8.82 -3.14
N GLU A 74 15.22 -9.58 -2.56
CA GLU A 74 15.48 -9.58 -1.12
C GLU A 74 15.86 -8.18 -0.61
N ILE A 75 16.86 -7.54 -1.21
CA ILE A 75 17.27 -6.17 -0.88
C ILE A 75 16.10 -5.20 -1.02
N GLY A 76 15.31 -5.31 -2.10
CA GLY A 76 14.13 -4.46 -2.29
C GLY A 76 13.06 -4.65 -1.21
N ASN A 77 12.89 -5.87 -0.71
CA ASN A 77 11.96 -6.13 0.39
C ASN A 77 12.47 -5.55 1.72
N LEU A 78 13.77 -5.65 2.00
CA LEU A 78 14.40 -5.07 3.19
C LEU A 78 14.33 -3.54 3.18
N ASP A 79 14.63 -2.90 2.05
CA ASP A 79 14.47 -1.46 1.88
C ASP A 79 13.02 -0.99 2.13
N CYS A 80 12.03 -1.78 1.73
CA CYS A 80 10.64 -1.50 2.04
C CYS A 80 10.34 -1.57 3.55
N ILE A 81 10.99 -2.49 4.29
CA ILE A 81 10.86 -2.60 5.74
C ILE A 81 11.46 -1.36 6.40
N ASP A 82 12.67 -0.95 5.99
CA ASP A 82 13.34 0.24 6.52
C ASP A 82 12.52 1.51 6.28
N ARG A 83 12.00 1.67 5.06
CA ARG A 83 11.09 2.78 4.74
C ARG A 83 9.80 2.74 5.55
N ALA A 84 9.25 1.55 5.79
CA ALA A 84 8.06 1.40 6.63
C ALA A 84 8.34 1.76 8.10
N PHE A 85 9.51 1.42 8.62
CA PHE A 85 9.92 1.73 9.99
C PHE A 85 9.90 3.24 10.27
N ASN A 86 10.30 4.04 9.28
CA ASN A 86 10.33 5.50 9.40
C ASN A 86 8.95 6.19 9.33
N ARG A 87 7.86 5.44 9.12
CA ARG A 87 6.50 6.03 8.97
C ARG A 87 5.84 6.40 10.30
N ILE A 88 6.28 5.80 11.41
CA ILE A 88 5.78 6.14 12.75
C ILE A 88 6.86 6.96 13.45
N PRO A 89 6.58 8.21 13.85
CA PRO A 89 7.55 9.05 14.54
C PRO A 89 7.99 8.41 15.87
N ALA A 90 9.26 8.60 16.25
CA ALA A 90 9.77 8.13 17.55
C ALA A 90 9.05 8.78 18.75
N SER A 91 8.46 9.97 18.55
CA SER A 91 7.63 10.66 19.55
C SER A 91 6.24 10.04 19.72
N SER A 92 5.79 9.21 18.79
CA SER A 92 4.48 8.58 18.86
C SER A 92 4.44 7.57 20.01
N PRO A 93 3.36 7.54 20.82
CA PRO A 93 3.17 6.49 21.83
C PRO A 93 3.06 5.09 21.22
N LEU A 94 2.75 4.99 19.91
CA LEU A 94 2.66 3.74 19.18
C LEU A 94 4.02 3.19 18.71
N PHE A 95 5.07 4.02 18.73
CA PHE A 95 6.40 3.64 18.25
C PHE A 95 6.94 2.39 18.95
N LYS A 96 6.71 2.26 20.26
CA LYS A 96 7.15 1.09 21.06
C LYS A 96 6.59 -0.23 20.54
N TYR A 97 5.37 -0.22 19.99
CA TYR A 97 4.74 -1.42 19.43
C TYR A 97 5.36 -1.79 18.09
N MET A 98 5.63 -0.79 17.24
CA MET A 98 6.32 -0.96 15.97
C MET A 98 7.74 -1.47 16.17
N ASP A 99 8.54 -0.81 17.02
CA ASP A 99 9.95 -1.15 17.27
C ASP A 99 10.10 -2.58 17.81
N SER A 100 9.28 -2.94 18.80
CA SER A 100 9.27 -4.29 19.36
C SER A 100 8.92 -5.36 18.31
N TYR A 101 7.97 -5.07 17.42
CA TYR A 101 7.60 -6.02 16.37
C TYR A 101 8.62 -6.08 15.23
N HIS A 102 9.24 -4.95 14.89
CA HIS A 102 10.36 -4.89 13.93
C HIS A 102 11.47 -5.84 14.36
N LYS A 103 11.91 -5.77 15.63
CA LYS A 103 12.90 -6.67 16.21
C LYS A 103 12.51 -8.14 16.04
N LEU A 104 11.25 -8.50 16.37
CA LEU A 104 10.76 -9.87 16.18
C LEU A 104 10.82 -10.31 14.71
N ILE A 105 10.40 -9.46 13.77
CA ILE A 105 10.36 -9.78 12.35
C ILE A 105 11.77 -9.94 11.79
N MET A 106 12.70 -9.05 12.15
CA MET A 106 14.09 -9.12 11.72
C MET A 106 14.79 -10.35 12.28
N THR A 107 14.60 -10.69 13.56
CA THR A 107 15.14 -11.94 14.12
C THR A 107 14.58 -13.17 13.39
N LYS A 108 13.31 -13.19 13.01
CA LYS A 108 12.73 -14.29 12.23
C LYS A 108 13.32 -14.39 10.82
N TYR A 109 13.62 -13.26 10.21
CA TYR A 109 14.29 -13.21 8.91
C TYR A 109 15.74 -13.72 9.02
N GLU A 110 16.52 -13.20 9.96
CA GLU A 110 17.93 -13.59 10.21
C GLU A 110 18.08 -15.08 10.55
N THR A 111 17.09 -15.65 11.25
CA THR A 111 17.07 -17.09 11.59
C THR A 111 16.47 -17.97 10.50
N GLY A 112 16.15 -17.41 9.32
CA GLY A 112 15.59 -18.14 8.18
C GLY A 112 14.14 -18.62 8.37
N LYS A 113 13.46 -18.23 9.46
CA LYS A 113 12.06 -18.59 9.72
C LYS A 113 11.08 -17.85 8.80
N ASN A 114 11.47 -16.66 8.33
CA ASN A 114 10.71 -15.86 7.38
C ASN A 114 11.61 -15.48 6.19
N THR A 115 11.05 -15.42 4.99
CA THR A 115 11.70 -14.74 3.86
C THR A 115 11.58 -13.22 4.02
N ALA A 116 12.44 -12.45 3.34
CA ALA A 116 12.33 -10.99 3.31
C ALA A 116 10.95 -10.52 2.80
N HIS A 117 10.34 -11.26 1.87
CA HIS A 117 9.00 -10.97 1.37
C HIS A 117 7.93 -11.10 2.47
N THR A 118 7.93 -12.21 3.21
CA THR A 118 6.99 -12.43 4.32
C THR A 118 7.21 -11.40 5.43
N ALA A 119 8.47 -11.10 5.75
CA ALA A 119 8.83 -10.05 6.70
C ALA A 119 8.25 -8.69 6.28
N ARG A 120 8.41 -8.30 5.00
CA ARG A 120 7.86 -7.05 4.45
C ARG A 120 6.34 -7.00 4.56
N LEU A 121 5.64 -8.09 4.20
CA LEU A 121 4.17 -8.13 4.27
C LEU A 121 3.67 -8.00 5.71
N SER A 122 4.23 -8.77 6.64
CA SER A 122 3.84 -8.73 8.05
C SER A 122 4.14 -7.37 8.69
N PHE A 123 5.36 -6.87 8.51
CA PHE A 123 5.76 -5.59 9.10
C PHE A 123 5.02 -4.41 8.47
N GLY A 124 4.89 -4.39 7.14
CA GLY A 124 4.14 -3.35 6.43
C GLY A 124 2.67 -3.28 6.86
N THR A 125 2.03 -4.44 7.10
CA THR A 125 0.66 -4.50 7.65
C THR A 125 0.61 -3.87 9.04
N ALA A 126 1.52 -4.23 9.94
CA ALA A 126 1.59 -3.67 11.29
C ALA A 126 1.80 -2.14 11.27
N VAL A 127 2.71 -1.64 10.43
CA VAL A 127 2.97 -0.20 10.28
C VAL A 127 1.74 0.53 9.74
N ASN A 128 1.07 -0.01 8.72
CA ASN A 128 -0.16 0.59 8.19
C ASN A 128 -1.27 0.67 9.25
N PHE A 129 -1.41 -0.39 10.05
CA PHE A 129 -2.35 -0.42 11.17
C PHE A 129 -2.02 0.63 12.24
N LEU A 130 -0.76 0.74 12.65
CA LEU A 130 -0.33 1.76 13.60
C LEU A 130 -0.42 3.17 13.03
N ALA A 131 -0.21 3.37 11.73
CA ALA A 131 -0.35 4.67 11.09
C ALA A 131 -1.81 5.16 11.09
N LEU A 132 -2.79 4.25 11.03
CA LEU A 132 -4.20 4.59 11.22
C LEU A 132 -4.49 4.99 12.68
N GLY A 133 -3.81 4.34 13.64
CA GLY A 133 -3.88 4.72 15.06
C GLY A 133 -3.26 6.09 15.32
N GLU A 134 -2.11 6.37 14.70
CA GLU A 134 -1.41 7.66 14.77
C GLU A 134 -2.27 8.79 14.22
N TYR A 135 -2.91 8.57 13.07
CA TYR A 135 -3.87 9.52 12.48
C TYR A 135 -5.03 9.86 13.44
N GLN A 136 -5.42 8.91 14.29
CA GLN A 136 -6.45 9.07 15.33
C GLN A 136 -5.90 9.52 16.69
N ASN A 137 -4.61 9.84 16.79
CA ASN A 137 -3.93 10.19 18.04
C ASN A 137 -4.09 9.13 19.15
N LYS A 138 -4.20 7.85 18.78
CA LYS A 138 -4.34 6.76 19.75
C LYS A 138 -3.02 6.52 20.48
N SER A 139 -3.09 6.37 21.80
CA SER A 139 -1.93 6.02 22.62
C SER A 139 -1.61 4.52 22.60
N GLN A 140 -2.59 3.69 22.27
CA GLN A 140 -2.46 2.24 22.15
C GLN A 140 -3.47 1.65 21.15
N PRO A 141 -3.16 0.47 20.57
CA PRO A 141 -4.12 -0.30 19.78
C PRO A 141 -5.33 -0.75 20.60
N ASP A 142 -6.52 -0.62 20.01
CA ASP A 142 -7.78 -1.08 20.59
C ASP A 142 -8.65 -1.82 19.57
N VAL A 143 -9.78 -2.35 20.04
CA VAL A 143 -10.72 -3.11 19.22
C VAL A 143 -11.28 -2.29 18.08
N GLU A 144 -11.61 -1.02 18.33
CA GLU A 144 -12.14 -0.10 17.33
C GLU A 144 -11.14 0.08 16.17
N LEU A 145 -9.87 0.34 16.49
CA LEU A 145 -8.82 0.51 15.49
C LEU A 145 -8.67 -0.73 14.60
N ILE A 146 -8.77 -1.93 15.18
CA ILE A 146 -8.72 -3.19 14.42
C ILE A 146 -9.92 -3.30 13.47
N ARG A 147 -11.12 -2.96 13.94
CA ARG A 147 -12.34 -3.03 13.11
C ARG A 147 -12.25 -2.05 11.94
N GLN A 148 -11.85 -0.81 12.20
CA GLN A 148 -11.64 0.19 11.16
C GLN A 148 -10.59 -0.27 10.15
N TYR A 149 -9.43 -0.74 10.62
CA TYR A 149 -8.35 -1.19 9.75
C TYR A 149 -8.75 -2.37 8.86
N LEU A 150 -9.40 -3.38 9.44
CA LEU A 150 -9.84 -4.55 8.68
C LEU A 150 -10.97 -4.20 7.70
N TRP A 151 -11.75 -3.16 7.96
CA TRP A 151 -12.72 -2.65 6.99
C TRP A 151 -12.04 -2.08 5.75
N PHE A 152 -10.99 -1.27 5.92
CA PHE A 152 -10.19 -0.75 4.80
C PHE A 152 -9.36 -1.85 4.11
N HIS A 153 -8.90 -2.85 4.87
CA HIS A 153 -7.94 -3.86 4.42
C HIS A 153 -8.37 -5.28 4.74
N THR A 154 -9.52 -5.69 4.21
CA THR A 154 -10.15 -7.00 4.44
C THR A 154 -9.21 -8.18 4.22
N GLY A 155 -8.39 -8.13 3.17
CA GLY A 155 -7.42 -9.17 2.82
C GLY A 155 -6.20 -9.26 3.74
N GLN A 156 -5.98 -8.30 4.63
CA GLN A 156 -4.77 -8.22 5.47
C GLN A 156 -4.97 -8.83 6.87
N ARG A 157 -6.12 -9.46 7.13
CA ARG A 157 -6.45 -10.07 8.42
C ARG A 157 -5.39 -11.09 8.89
N ALA A 158 -4.95 -11.98 8.00
CA ALA A 158 -3.94 -12.99 8.33
C ALA A 158 -2.58 -12.34 8.66
N SER A 159 -2.17 -11.33 7.90
CA SER A 159 -0.93 -10.59 8.14
C SER A 159 -0.98 -9.79 9.44
N LEU A 160 -2.15 -9.25 9.81
CA LEU A 160 -2.36 -8.51 11.06
C LEU A 160 -2.35 -9.44 12.29
N TRP A 161 -2.82 -10.68 12.16
CA TRP A 161 -2.92 -11.65 13.27
C TRP A 161 -1.60 -11.84 14.02
N GLY A 162 -0.49 -11.93 13.28
CA GLY A 162 0.84 -12.08 13.87
C GLY A 162 1.23 -10.89 14.74
N PHE A 163 0.82 -9.67 14.34
CA PHE A 163 1.06 -8.46 15.11
C PHE A 163 0.17 -8.39 16.36
N ILE A 164 -1.13 -8.66 16.25
CA ILE A 164 -2.04 -8.64 17.41
C ILE A 164 -1.62 -9.67 18.46
N THR A 165 -1.19 -10.85 18.01
CA THR A 165 -0.67 -11.89 18.91
C THR A 165 0.61 -11.45 19.60
N HIS A 166 1.51 -10.74 18.90
CA HIS A 166 2.70 -10.14 19.48
C HIS A 166 2.35 -9.11 20.57
N LEU A 167 1.40 -8.21 20.29
CA LEU A 167 0.94 -7.21 21.25
C LEU A 167 0.40 -7.82 22.54
N ARG A 168 -0.44 -8.85 22.41
CA ARG A 168 -0.99 -9.56 23.57
C ARG A 168 0.09 -10.20 24.43
N LYS A 169 1.08 -10.84 23.79
CA LYS A 169 2.16 -11.56 24.48
C LYS A 169 3.17 -10.63 25.15
N HIS A 170 3.61 -9.59 24.46
CA HIS A 170 4.76 -8.78 24.87
C HIS A 170 4.38 -7.42 25.46
N HIS A 171 3.19 -6.92 25.17
CA HIS A 171 2.74 -5.60 25.62
C HIS A 171 1.49 -5.64 26.50
N LYS A 172 0.98 -6.84 26.81
CA LYS A 172 -0.22 -7.08 27.64
C LYS A 172 -1.44 -6.24 27.21
N VAL A 173 -1.55 -5.95 25.91
CA VAL A 173 -2.72 -5.23 25.39
C VAL A 173 -3.91 -6.19 25.39
N GLU A 174 -5.00 -5.78 26.05
CA GLU A 174 -6.24 -6.56 26.15
C GLU A 174 -7.04 -6.51 24.85
N LEU A 175 -6.50 -7.18 23.82
CA LEU A 175 -7.18 -7.35 22.54
C LEU A 175 -7.76 -8.77 22.45
N PRO A 176 -9.06 -8.92 22.10
CA PRO A 176 -9.61 -10.21 21.71
C PRO A 176 -8.80 -10.85 20.58
N SER A 177 -8.81 -12.18 20.49
CA SER A 177 -8.26 -12.89 19.32
C SER A 177 -8.97 -12.41 18.06
N LEU A 178 -8.25 -12.29 16.93
CA LEU A 178 -8.89 -11.84 15.70
C LEU A 178 -10.06 -12.75 15.30
N ASP A 179 -10.03 -14.05 15.62
CA ASP A 179 -11.11 -15.02 15.36
C ASP A 179 -12.40 -14.75 16.15
N ASN A 180 -12.39 -13.77 17.07
CA ASN A 180 -13.57 -13.34 17.77
C ASN A 180 -14.54 -12.62 16.82
N LYS A 181 -15.84 -12.90 16.97
CA LYS A 181 -16.94 -12.23 16.25
C LYS A 181 -16.96 -10.71 16.40
N VAL A 182 -16.32 -10.17 17.44
CA VAL A 182 -16.13 -8.72 17.62
C VAL A 182 -15.44 -8.08 16.39
N TYR A 183 -14.64 -8.84 15.63
CA TYR A 183 -14.00 -8.39 14.40
C TYR A 183 -14.67 -8.92 13.13
N GLU A 184 -15.85 -9.54 13.21
CA GLU A 184 -16.68 -9.74 12.03
C GLU A 184 -17.02 -8.36 11.48
N LEU A 185 -16.47 -8.07 10.31
CA LEU A 185 -16.74 -6.83 9.62
C LEU A 185 -18.18 -6.90 9.12
N ALA A 186 -18.99 -5.94 9.54
CA ALA A 186 -20.22 -5.61 8.82
C ALA A 186 -19.83 -4.90 7.51
N LEU A 187 -19.26 -5.65 6.57
CA LEU A 187 -19.35 -5.31 5.14
C LEU A 187 -20.68 -5.82 4.62
N ASP A 188 -21.73 -5.52 5.38
CA ASP A 188 -23.07 -5.88 5.00
C ASP A 188 -23.41 -5.04 3.79
N ARG A 189 -23.77 -5.73 2.69
CA ARG A 189 -24.54 -5.08 1.65
C ARG A 189 -25.73 -4.40 2.32
N PRO A 190 -26.15 -3.21 1.86
CA PRO A 190 -27.37 -2.60 2.35
C PRO A 190 -28.48 -3.66 2.35
N HIS A 191 -29.11 -3.87 3.51
CA HIS A 191 -30.15 -4.89 3.65
C HIS A 191 -31.38 -4.55 2.79
N GLU A 192 -31.49 -3.28 2.41
CA GLU A 192 -32.49 -2.72 1.52
C GLU A 192 -32.05 -2.80 0.05
N SER A 193 -33.02 -2.99 -0.84
CA SER A 193 -32.77 -2.95 -2.27
C SER A 193 -32.24 -1.57 -2.69
N THR A 194 -31.40 -1.56 -3.73
CA THR A 194 -30.83 -0.32 -4.29
C THR A 194 -31.91 0.69 -4.65
N GLU A 195 -33.08 0.24 -5.11
CA GLU A 195 -34.24 1.08 -5.41
C GLU A 195 -34.82 1.76 -4.16
N ARG A 196 -34.86 1.06 -3.02
CA ARG A 196 -35.36 1.64 -1.77
C ARG A 196 -34.37 2.67 -1.21
N THR A 197 -33.07 2.38 -1.28
CA THR A 197 -32.02 3.34 -0.91
C THR A 197 -32.06 4.58 -1.81
N LYS A 198 -32.26 4.40 -3.12
CA LYS A 198 -32.45 5.49 -4.09
C LYS A 198 -33.66 6.36 -3.73
N GLN A 199 -34.81 5.74 -3.44
CA GLN A 199 -36.03 6.48 -3.06
C GLN A 199 -35.83 7.29 -1.78
N LYS A 200 -35.14 6.72 -0.77
CA LYS A 200 -34.79 7.44 0.45
C LYS A 200 -33.85 8.61 0.18
N LEU A 201 -32.83 8.42 -0.65
CA LEU A 201 -31.90 9.49 -1.03
C LEU A 201 -32.64 10.62 -1.77
N ILE A 202 -33.53 10.29 -2.71
CA ILE A 202 -34.35 11.29 -3.41
C ILE A 202 -35.29 12.02 -2.46
N ALA A 203 -35.93 11.30 -1.52
CA ALA A 203 -36.81 11.91 -0.53
C ALA A 203 -36.04 12.86 0.41
N LEU A 204 -34.85 12.45 0.84
CA LEU A 204 -33.93 13.25 1.64
C LEU A 204 -33.49 14.53 0.90
N LEU A 205 -33.08 14.41 -0.37
CA LEU A 205 -32.70 15.56 -1.18
C LEU A 205 -33.87 16.52 -1.44
N ARG A 206 -35.09 15.99 -1.57
CA ARG A 206 -36.31 16.78 -1.78
C ARG A 206 -36.83 17.47 -0.53
N SER A 207 -36.55 16.96 0.67
CA SER A 207 -37.00 17.60 1.92
C SER A 207 -36.28 18.91 2.17
N GLY A 208 -35.09 19.12 1.61
CA GLY A 208 -34.27 20.33 1.77
C GLY A 208 -33.64 20.47 3.17
N GLU A 209 -34.20 19.80 4.18
CA GLU A 209 -33.66 19.65 5.52
C GLU A 209 -33.21 18.21 5.74
N PHE A 210 -31.90 18.00 5.81
CA PHE A 210 -31.31 16.71 6.17
C PHE A 210 -29.97 16.91 6.87
N SER A 211 -29.64 15.98 7.77
CA SER A 211 -28.32 15.98 8.38
C SER A 211 -27.27 15.56 7.34
N GLN A 212 -26.06 16.10 7.45
CA GLN A 212 -24.95 15.65 6.59
C GLN A 212 -24.67 14.16 6.76
N GLU A 213 -24.93 13.60 7.94
CA GLU A 213 -24.73 12.19 8.26
C GLU A 213 -25.67 11.29 7.45
N ASP A 214 -26.96 11.64 7.38
CA ASP A 214 -27.96 10.90 6.62
C ASP A 214 -27.61 10.90 5.12
N TYR A 215 -27.08 12.03 4.62
CA TYR A 215 -26.63 12.14 3.24
C TYR A 215 -25.43 11.24 2.94
N ILE A 216 -24.43 11.23 3.82
CA ILE A 216 -23.25 10.37 3.67
C ILE A 216 -23.64 8.90 3.72
N GLU A 217 -24.46 8.49 4.70
CA GLU A 217 -24.86 7.10 4.87
C GLU A 217 -25.67 6.60 3.65
N LEU A 218 -26.68 7.35 3.22
CA LEU A 218 -27.49 6.99 2.06
C LEU A 218 -26.71 7.10 0.74
N GLY A 219 -25.84 8.09 0.62
CA GLY A 219 -24.98 8.29 -0.55
C GLY A 219 -23.98 7.15 -0.73
N LEU A 220 -23.26 6.76 0.34
CA LEU A 220 -22.35 5.62 0.31
C LEU A 220 -23.09 4.30 0.05
N ALA A 221 -24.25 4.10 0.68
CA ALA A 221 -25.07 2.92 0.46
C ALA A 221 -25.58 2.82 -0.99
N TYR A 222 -25.96 3.94 -1.62
CA TYR A 222 -26.49 3.96 -2.97
C TYR A 222 -25.39 3.89 -4.05
N PHE A 223 -24.41 4.79 -4.00
CA PHE A 223 -23.39 4.92 -5.05
C PHE A 223 -22.28 3.87 -4.93
N HIS A 224 -21.87 3.56 -3.70
CA HIS A 224 -20.73 2.68 -3.44
C HIS A 224 -21.15 1.29 -2.99
N ARG A 225 -22.44 1.06 -2.73
CA ARG A 225 -23.01 -0.22 -2.23
C ARG A 225 -22.36 -0.71 -0.95
N VAL A 226 -21.90 0.22 -0.12
CA VAL A 226 -21.19 -0.05 1.12
C VAL A 226 -21.95 0.61 2.27
N ARG A 227 -22.18 -0.17 3.33
CA ARG A 227 -22.66 0.38 4.60
C ARG A 227 -21.48 0.83 5.44
N MET A 228 -21.56 2.04 5.96
CA MET A 228 -20.58 2.56 6.89
C MET A 228 -20.76 1.93 8.28
N PRO A 229 -19.74 1.25 8.83
CA PRO A 229 -19.71 0.90 10.24
C PRO A 229 -19.66 2.17 11.09
N LYS A 230 -20.32 2.13 12.25
CA LYS A 230 -20.36 3.27 13.19
C LYS A 230 -18.96 3.67 13.66
N GLU A 231 -18.04 2.73 13.67
CA GLU A 231 -16.65 2.87 14.09
C GLU A 231 -15.86 3.79 13.15
N LEU A 232 -16.30 4.00 11.91
CA LEU A 232 -15.64 4.93 10.97
C LEU A 232 -16.13 6.37 11.12
N ASN A 233 -17.15 6.64 11.94
CA ASN A 233 -17.70 7.99 12.09
C ASN A 233 -16.70 8.98 12.71
N GLY A 234 -15.73 8.51 13.48
CA GLY A 234 -14.69 9.35 14.11
C GLY A 234 -13.55 9.75 13.18
N ILE A 235 -13.41 9.12 12.01
CA ILE A 235 -12.31 9.35 11.05
C ILE A 235 -12.78 9.89 9.71
N ARG A 236 -14.07 10.27 9.62
CA ARG A 236 -14.65 10.86 8.42
C ARG A 236 -14.37 12.35 8.37
N GLU A 237 -13.78 12.78 7.27
CA GLU A 237 -13.61 14.19 6.92
C GLU A 237 -14.45 14.46 5.68
N LEU A 238 -15.38 15.41 5.76
CA LEU A 238 -16.12 15.87 4.59
C LEU A 238 -15.34 17.01 3.95
N VAL A 239 -14.89 16.79 2.71
CA VAL A 239 -14.10 17.76 1.95
C VAL A 239 -14.96 18.22 0.78
N SER A 240 -15.09 19.54 0.59
CA SER A 240 -15.72 20.10 -0.60
C SER A 240 -14.65 20.62 -1.53
N VAL A 241 -14.51 20.01 -2.71
CA VAL A 241 -13.57 20.44 -3.75
C VAL A 241 -14.39 20.78 -4.99
N ASN A 242 -14.32 22.04 -5.45
CA ASN A 242 -14.96 22.50 -6.70
C ASN A 242 -16.46 22.12 -6.81
N GLU A 243 -17.26 22.47 -5.79
CA GLU A 243 -18.71 22.18 -5.73
C GLU A 243 -19.08 20.67 -5.63
N GLN A 244 -18.11 19.76 -5.66
CA GLN A 244 -18.31 18.33 -5.40
C GLN A 244 -18.07 18.00 -3.92
N ARG A 245 -18.90 17.12 -3.35
CA ARG A 245 -18.77 16.65 -1.98
C ARG A 245 -18.01 15.33 -1.95
N GLU A 246 -16.87 15.31 -1.28
CA GLU A 246 -16.05 14.13 -1.08
C GLU A 246 -16.09 13.71 0.40
N VAL A 247 -16.22 12.41 0.64
CA VAL A 247 -16.06 11.81 1.97
C VAL A 247 -14.70 11.17 1.99
N LYS A 248 -13.78 11.77 2.75
CA LYS A 248 -12.46 11.22 2.98
C LYS A 248 -12.51 10.38 4.25
N LEU A 249 -12.16 9.11 4.11
CA LEU A 249 -12.01 8.16 5.20
C LEU A 249 -10.53 7.78 5.26
N TYR A 250 -9.78 8.40 6.17
CA TYR A 250 -8.32 8.27 6.20
C TYR A 250 -7.69 8.63 4.83
N LYS A 251 -7.14 7.66 4.09
CA LYS A 251 -6.50 7.87 2.78
C LYS A 251 -7.44 7.61 1.60
N ASP A 252 -8.61 7.05 1.85
CA ASP A 252 -9.58 6.70 0.82
C ASP A 252 -10.58 7.83 0.62
N ILE A 253 -10.92 8.11 -0.63
CA ILE A 253 -11.83 9.19 -1.02
C ILE A 253 -13.05 8.57 -1.71
N PHE A 254 -14.23 8.87 -1.17
CA PHE A 254 -15.52 8.46 -1.73
C PHE A 254 -16.22 9.69 -2.29
N TYR A 255 -16.49 9.65 -3.59
CA TYR A 255 -17.20 10.74 -4.26
C TYR A 255 -18.70 10.62 -3.99
N LEU A 256 -19.29 11.72 -3.52
CA LEU A 256 -20.74 11.90 -3.48
C LEU A 256 -21.09 12.93 -4.56
N PRO A 257 -21.93 12.58 -5.55
CA PRO A 257 -22.40 13.56 -6.51
C PRO A 257 -23.15 14.70 -5.80
N PRO A 258 -23.18 15.91 -6.40
CA PRO A 258 -23.83 17.08 -5.83
C PRO A 258 -25.35 16.95 -5.72
#